data_AF-A0A2N3RQF0-F1
#
_entry.id   AF-A0A2N3RQF0-F1
#
_cell.length_a   1.000
_cell.length_b   1.000
_cell.length_c   1.000
_cell.angle_alpha   90.00
_cell.angle_beta   90.00
_cell.angle_gamma   90.00
#
_symmetry.space_group_name_H-M   'P 1'
#
loop_
_entity.id
_entity.type
_entity.pdbx_description
1 polymer ?
#
loop_
_entity_poly.entity_id
_entity_poly.type
_entity_poly.pdbx_seq_one_letter_code
_entity_poly.pdbx_strand_id
1 'polypeptide(L)'
;MALANYAKASATVQRYLGALPGAARADADALWTGGHPSSVPDDAALRAIGNIQSMRVNNDPPIALDQAHPPQRIEVPVQLIVRTTTGTQRLVGAYRLQPHAGSDSWEIYSATLQPVLR
;
A
#
# COMPACT_ATOMS: atom_id res chain seq x y z
N MET A 1 -15.12 -15.45 -6.28
CA MET A 1 -13.67 -15.72 -6.10
C MET A 1 -12.83 -14.48 -6.40
N ALA A 2 -12.82 -13.92 -7.62
CA ALA A 2 -12.03 -12.71 -7.94
C ALA A 2 -12.35 -11.47 -7.08
N LEU A 3 -13.63 -11.17 -6.85
CA LEU A 3 -14.06 -10.07 -5.97
C LEU A 3 -13.53 -10.21 -4.53
N ALA A 4 -13.40 -11.43 -4.02
CA ALA A 4 -12.86 -11.67 -2.69
C ALA A 4 -11.35 -11.36 -2.64
N ASN A 5 -10.60 -11.71 -3.69
CA ASN A 5 -9.18 -11.39 -3.78
C ASN A 5 -8.95 -9.87 -3.89
N TYR A 6 -9.76 -9.17 -4.68
CA TYR A 6 -9.73 -7.70 -4.73
C TYR A 6 -10.01 -7.05 -3.38
N ALA A 7 -11.01 -7.54 -2.63
CA ALA A 7 -11.33 -7.02 -1.31
C ALA A 7 -10.18 -7.25 -0.31
N LYS A 8 -9.56 -8.44 -0.33
CA LYS A 8 -8.40 -8.76 0.52
C LYS A 8 -7.19 -7.90 0.18
N ALA A 9 -6.86 -7.73 -1.10
CA ALA A 9 -5.76 -6.89 -1.53
C ALA A 9 -5.95 -5.43 -1.09
N SER A 10 -7.15 -4.86 -1.31
CA SER A 10 -7.49 -3.51 -0.83
C SER A 10 -7.41 -3.37 0.68
N ALA A 11 -7.86 -4.39 1.43
CA ALA A 11 -7.80 -4.39 2.89
C ALA A 11 -6.36 -4.41 3.41
N THR A 12 -5.46 -5.18 2.78
CA THR A 12 -4.03 -5.16 3.10
C THR A 12 -3.42 -3.78 2.88
N VAL A 13 -3.72 -3.12 1.75
CA VAL A 13 -3.23 -1.76 1.47
C VAL A 13 -3.76 -0.74 2.49
N GLN A 14 -5.04 -0.83 2.85
CA GLN A 14 -5.64 0.03 3.88
C GLN A 14 -4.97 -0.18 5.24
N ARG A 15 -4.71 -1.43 5.65
CA ARG A 15 -3.99 -1.75 6.89
C ARG A 15 -2.57 -1.19 6.87
N TYR A 16 -1.86 -1.39 5.77
CA TYR A 16 -0.50 -0.89 5.58
C TYR A 16 -0.44 0.64 5.72
N LEU A 17 -1.27 1.35 4.96
CA LEU A 17 -1.32 2.81 5.00
C LEU A 17 -1.82 3.32 6.37
N GLY A 18 -2.77 2.64 7.00
CA GLY A 18 -3.26 3.01 8.33
C GLY A 18 -2.21 2.90 9.44
N ALA A 19 -1.19 2.05 9.28
CA ALA A 19 -0.13 1.85 10.27
C ALA A 19 1.02 2.88 10.16
N LEU A 20 1.21 3.53 9.00
CA LEU A 20 2.32 4.45 8.75
C LEU A 20 2.31 5.76 9.58
N PRO A 21 1.16 6.41 9.85
CA PRO A 21 1.11 7.62 10.68
C PRO A 21 1.43 7.38 12.17
N GLY A 22 1.53 6.13 12.63
CA GLY A 22 1.75 5.76 14.03
C GLY A 22 3.14 5.19 14.32
N ALA A 23 3.37 4.78 15.56
CA ALA A 23 4.58 4.06 15.99
C ALA A 23 4.67 2.61 15.45
N ALA A 24 3.63 2.14 14.77
CA ALA A 24 3.45 0.77 14.29
C ALA A 24 4.16 0.50 12.95
N ARG A 25 5.37 1.04 12.77
CA ARG A 25 6.11 0.90 11.52
C ARG A 25 6.51 -0.56 11.24
N ALA A 26 6.82 -1.31 12.29
CA ALA A 26 7.07 -2.74 12.19
C ALA A 26 5.83 -3.52 11.72
N ASP A 27 4.63 -3.14 12.14
CA ASP A 27 3.38 -3.77 11.69
C ASP A 27 3.10 -3.46 10.21
N ALA A 28 3.46 -2.26 9.76
CA ALA A 28 3.40 -1.90 8.35
C ALA A 28 4.42 -2.71 7.52
N ASP A 29 5.64 -2.86 8.01
CA ASP A 29 6.70 -3.60 7.33
C ASP A 29 6.41 -5.10 7.24
N ALA A 30 5.77 -5.69 8.25
CA ALA A 30 5.32 -7.09 8.27
C ALA A 30 4.32 -7.44 7.15
N LEU A 31 3.69 -6.45 6.52
CA LEU A 31 2.78 -6.65 5.39
C LEU A 31 3.51 -6.77 4.05
N TRP A 32 4.83 -6.54 4.02
CA TRP A 32 5.65 -6.73 2.83
C TRP A 32 6.12 -8.17 2.71
N THR A 33 6.33 -8.64 1.48
CA THR A 33 6.97 -9.94 1.21
C THR A 33 8.33 -9.98 1.94
N GLY A 34 8.54 -11.01 2.76
CA GLY A 34 9.75 -11.13 3.59
C GLY A 34 9.73 -10.27 4.88
N GLY A 35 8.63 -9.60 5.18
CA GLY A 35 8.44 -8.80 6.41
C GLY A 35 9.16 -7.46 6.41
N HIS A 36 9.67 -7.02 5.26
CA HIS A 36 10.28 -5.70 5.09
C HIS A 36 10.13 -5.23 3.64
N PRO A 37 10.04 -3.92 3.39
CA PRO A 37 10.13 -3.42 2.02
C PRO A 37 11.54 -3.60 1.44
N SER A 38 11.71 -3.43 0.14
CA SER A 38 13.03 -3.39 -0.50
C SER A 38 13.90 -2.27 0.09
N SER A 39 15.23 -2.37 -0.04
CA SER A 39 16.19 -1.40 0.54
C SER A 39 15.94 0.04 0.08
N VAL A 40 15.39 0.22 -1.12
CA VAL A 40 14.79 1.48 -1.58
C VAL A 40 13.36 1.14 -1.97
N PRO A 41 12.40 1.34 -1.05
CA PRO A 41 11.00 1.11 -1.36
C PRO A 41 10.56 2.12 -2.42
N ASP A 42 9.81 1.69 -3.43
CA ASP A 42 9.19 2.60 -4.40
C ASP A 42 8.09 3.48 -3.77
N ASP A 43 7.83 3.33 -2.46
CA ASP A 43 7.03 4.22 -1.61
C ASP A 43 7.87 4.99 -0.56
N ALA A 44 9.20 5.03 -0.75
CA ALA A 44 10.13 5.76 0.13
C ALA A 44 9.71 7.21 0.35
N ALA A 45 9.11 7.86 -0.66
CA ALA A 45 8.61 9.22 -0.56
C ALA A 45 7.55 9.38 0.55
N LEU A 46 6.62 8.42 0.69
CA LEU A 46 5.64 8.41 1.78
C LEU A 46 6.31 8.10 3.12
N ARG A 47 7.18 7.09 3.11
CA ARG A 47 7.92 6.60 4.29
C ARG A 47 8.91 7.61 4.87
N ALA A 48 9.36 8.57 4.08
CA ALA A 48 10.23 9.68 4.49
C ALA A 48 9.45 10.83 5.14
N ILE A 49 8.11 10.84 5.06
CA ILE A 49 7.29 11.87 5.68
C ILE A 49 7.25 11.63 7.19
N GLY A 50 7.96 12.48 7.93
CA GLY A 50 7.84 12.57 9.38
C GLY A 50 6.62 13.40 9.82
N ASN A 51 6.28 13.32 11.11
CA ASN A 51 5.26 14.16 11.75
C ASN A 51 3.89 14.15 11.02
N ILE A 52 3.48 12.98 10.52
CA ILE A 52 2.16 12.80 9.91
C ILE A 52 1.10 12.98 11.01
N GLN A 53 0.25 14.00 10.86
CA GLN A 53 -0.89 14.25 11.75
C GLN A 53 -2.13 13.47 11.32
N SER A 54 -2.33 13.36 10.01
CA SER A 54 -3.41 12.56 9.43
C SER A 54 -3.09 12.18 8.00
N MET A 55 -3.62 11.05 7.56
CA MET A 55 -3.56 10.61 6.18
C MET A 55 -4.94 10.22 5.70
N ARG A 56 -5.34 10.75 4.54
CA ARG A 56 -6.53 10.30 3.82
C ARG A 56 -6.10 9.43 2.67
N VAL A 57 -6.70 8.25 2.59
CA VAL A 57 -6.46 7.24 1.56
C VAL A 57 -7.72 7.14 0.70
N ASN A 58 -7.58 7.38 -0.60
CA ASN A 58 -8.62 7.05 -1.58
C ASN A 58 -8.06 5.95 -2.48
N ASN A 59 -8.74 4.81 -2.55
CA ASN A 59 -8.36 3.71 -3.43
C ASN A 59 -9.26 3.73 -4.66
N ASP A 60 -8.66 3.56 -5.83
CA ASP A 60 -9.39 3.23 -7.04
C ASP A 60 -9.64 1.71 -7.11
N PRO A 61 -10.52 1.22 -8.01
CA PRO A 61 -10.80 -0.20 -8.12
C PRO A 61 -9.54 -1.04 -8.37
N PRO A 62 -9.38 -2.19 -7.68
CA PRO A 62 -8.23 -3.08 -7.91
C PRO A 62 -8.22 -3.67 -9.32
N ILE A 63 -7.02 -3.90 -9.83
CA ILE A 63 -6.74 -4.38 -11.19
C ILE A 63 -5.99 -5.72 -11.08
N ALA A 64 -6.46 -6.75 -11.78
CA ALA A 64 -5.69 -7.99 -11.92
C ALA A 64 -4.49 -7.78 -12.85
N LEU A 65 -3.32 -8.21 -12.41
CA LEU A 65 -2.06 -8.17 -13.17
C LEU A 65 -1.73 -9.52 -13.84
N ASP A 66 -2.51 -10.55 -13.57
CA ASP A 66 -2.39 -11.86 -14.19
C ASP A 66 -3.72 -12.36 -14.75
N GLN A 67 -3.66 -13.47 -15.49
CA GLN A 67 -4.82 -14.15 -16.06
C GLN A 67 -5.29 -15.33 -15.21
N ALA A 68 -4.84 -15.43 -13.95
CA ALA A 68 -5.22 -16.52 -13.07
C ALA A 68 -6.67 -16.34 -12.60
N HIS A 69 -7.37 -17.46 -12.36
CA HIS A 69 -8.73 -17.47 -11.86
C HIS A 69 -8.82 -18.31 -10.57
N PRO A 70 -8.81 -17.69 -9.37
CA PRO A 70 -8.83 -16.24 -9.13
C PRO A 70 -7.44 -15.57 -9.28
N PRO A 71 -7.39 -14.23 -9.49
CA PRO A 71 -6.13 -13.51 -9.68
C PRO A 71 -5.17 -13.68 -8.50
N GLN A 72 -3.88 -13.84 -8.78
CA GLN A 72 -2.82 -14.01 -7.78
C GLN A 72 -1.88 -12.80 -7.73
N ARG A 73 -2.01 -11.86 -8.66
CA ARG A 73 -1.30 -10.58 -8.68
C ARG A 73 -2.32 -9.48 -8.90
N ILE A 74 -2.37 -8.55 -7.95
CA ILE A 74 -3.34 -7.45 -7.96
C ILE A 74 -2.59 -6.14 -7.76
N GLU A 75 -2.95 -5.12 -8.55
CA GLU A 75 -2.59 -3.73 -8.33
C GLU A 75 -3.76 -3.00 -7.68
N VAL A 76 -3.48 -2.25 -6.61
CA VAL A 76 -4.45 -1.38 -5.93
C VAL A 76 -3.95 0.05 -6.10
N PRO A 77 -4.54 0.84 -7.01
CA PRO A 77 -4.18 2.24 -7.17
C PRO A 77 -4.66 3.07 -5.98
N VAL A 78 -3.84 4.04 -5.58
CA VAL A 78 -4.06 4.89 -4.41
C VAL A 78 -3.79 6.35 -4.70
N GLN A 79 -4.58 7.19 -4.04
CA GLN A 79 -4.37 8.63 -3.97
C GLN A 79 -4.36 9.04 -2.50
N LEU A 80 -3.23 9.60 -2.07
CA LEU A 80 -2.96 9.94 -0.69
C LEU A 80 -2.96 11.44 -0.49
N ILE A 81 -3.58 11.90 0.59
CA ILE A 81 -3.45 13.26 1.10
C ILE A 81 -2.87 13.15 2.52
N VAL A 82 -1.63 13.57 2.68
CA VAL A 82 -0.90 13.49 3.94
C VAL A 82 -0.79 14.88 4.54
N ARG A 83 -1.31 15.07 5.75
CA ARG A 83 -1.15 16.31 6.52
C ARG A 83 -0.04 16.14 7.53
N THR A 84 0.87 17.09 7.52
CA THR A 84 2.02 17.19 8.43
C THR A 84 1.96 18.53 9.16
N THR A 85 2.83 18.70 10.15
CA THR A 85 3.01 20.00 10.84
C THR A 85 3.45 21.12 9.90
N THR A 86 4.10 20.81 8.77
CA THR A 86 4.66 21.79 7.84
C THR A 86 3.81 22.00 6.59
N GLY A 87 2.73 21.23 6.40
CA GLY A 87 1.84 21.38 5.25
C GLY A 87 1.15 20.09 4.81
N THR A 88 0.51 20.15 3.65
CA THR A 88 -0.20 19.02 3.04
C THR A 88 0.51 18.54 1.79
N GLN A 89 0.87 17.27 1.75
CA GLN A 89 1.44 16.60 0.58
C GLN A 89 0.41 15.69 -0.07
N ARG A 90 0.49 15.56 -1.40
CA ARG A 90 -0.32 14.62 -2.16
C ARG A 90 0.61 13.63 -2.83
N LEU A 91 0.27 12.35 -2.77
CA LEU A 91 0.98 11.31 -3.47
C LEU A 91 -0.01 10.44 -4.24
N VAL A 92 0.42 9.95 -5.39
CA VAL A 92 -0.37 9.03 -6.22
C VAL A 92 0.49 7.85 -6.62
N GLY A 93 -0.14 6.71 -6.85
CA GLY A 93 0.52 5.53 -7.37
C GLY A 93 -0.26 4.28 -7.07
N ALA A 94 0.42 3.16 -6.84
CA ALA A 94 -0.23 1.88 -6.59
C ALA A 94 0.63 0.93 -5.75
N TYR A 95 -0.05 0.03 -5.05
CA TYR A 95 0.57 -1.13 -4.39
C TYR A 95 0.27 -2.40 -5.16
N ARG A 96 1.27 -3.25 -5.30
CA ARG A 96 1.15 -4.55 -5.96
C ARG A 96 1.26 -5.65 -4.92
N LEU A 97 0.28 -6.53 -4.95
CA LEU A 97 0.08 -7.56 -3.94
C LEU A 97 0.03 -8.95 -4.57
N GLN A 98 0.45 -9.92 -3.76
CA GLN A 98 0.35 -11.34 -4.03
C GLN A 98 -0.14 -12.06 -2.76
N PRO A 99 -0.76 -13.25 -2.87
CA PRO A 99 -1.06 -14.08 -1.72
C PRO A 99 0.22 -14.51 -1.01
N HIS A 100 0.18 -14.55 0.32
CA HIS A 100 1.25 -15.13 1.11
C HIS A 100 1.15 -16.65 1.08
N ALA A 101 2.24 -17.32 0.71
CA ALA A 101 2.29 -18.77 0.53
C ALA A 101 1.80 -19.51 1.79
N GLY A 102 0.84 -20.44 1.60
CA GLY A 102 0.31 -21.25 2.70
C GLY A 102 -0.66 -20.53 3.65
N SER A 103 -1.09 -19.32 3.33
CA SER A 103 -2.11 -18.59 4.11
C SER A 103 -3.16 -17.93 3.22
N ASP A 104 -4.22 -17.40 3.84
CA ASP A 104 -5.24 -16.61 3.15
C ASP A 104 -4.95 -15.08 3.18
N SER A 105 -3.74 -14.70 3.61
CA SER A 105 -3.32 -13.31 3.69
C SER A 105 -2.66 -12.85 2.38
N TRP A 106 -2.58 -11.52 2.23
CA TRP A 106 -1.96 -10.86 1.09
C TRP A 106 -0.81 -10.00 1.57
N GLU A 107 0.26 -9.97 0.79
CA GLU A 107 1.49 -9.24 1.06
C GLU A 107 1.83 -8.29 -0.09
N ILE A 108 2.49 -7.19 0.24
CA ILE A 108 2.97 -6.19 -0.71
C ILE A 108 4.35 -6.64 -1.21
N TYR A 109 4.49 -6.84 -2.52
CA TYR A 109 5.79 -7.17 -3.12
C TYR A 109 6.42 -5.99 -3.88
N SER A 110 5.61 -4.98 -4.22
CA SER A 110 6.06 -3.78 -4.93
C SER A 110 5.09 -2.63 -4.68
N ALA A 111 5.59 -1.40 -4.78
CA ALA A 111 4.77 -0.20 -4.80
C ALA A 111 5.25 0.72 -5.94
N THR A 112 4.51 1.79 -6.18
CA THR A 112 4.98 2.99 -6.88
C THR A 112 4.27 4.14 -6.21
N LEU A 113 4.99 5.17 -5.78
CA LEU A 113 4.38 6.31 -5.11
C LEU A 113 5.20 7.57 -5.35
N GLN A 114 4.56 8.55 -5.97
CA GLN A 114 5.21 9.78 -6.36
C GLN A 114 4.46 10.99 -5.80
N PRO A 115 5.17 12.00 -5.28
CA PRO A 115 4.57 13.29 -4.96
C PRO A 115 3.99 13.94 -6.22
N VAL A 116 2.82 14.56 -6.09
CA VAL A 116 2.27 15.39 -7.16
C VAL A 116 2.39 16.86 -6.78
N LEU A 117 3.03 17.63 -7.66
CA LEU A 117 3.07 19.08 -7.56
C LEU A 117 1.69 19.64 -7.93
N ARG A 118 1.27 20.69 -7.23
CA ARG A 118 0.11 21.48 -7.63
C ARG A 118 0.55 22.64 -8.50
#